data_AF-A0A183DMP6-F1
#
_entry.id   AF-A0A183DMP6-F1
#
_cell.length_a   1.000
_cell.length_b   1.000
_cell.length_c   1.000
_cell.angle_alpha   90.00
_cell.angle_beta   90.00
_cell.angle_gamma   90.00
#
_symmetry.space_group_name_H-M   'P 1'
#
loop_
_entity.id
_entity.type
_entity.pdbx_description
1 polymer ?
#
loop_
_entity_poly.entity_id
_entity_poly.type
_entity_poly.pdbx_seq_one_letter_code
_entity_poly.pdbx_strand_id
1 'polypeptide(L)' 'LAQVQEYADVGISVRGSYYPGNKEPKDGERKLFLFLEARSELALRRAREEILRIMKDTVRQMAQTGARSAGMAGRYKVF' A
#
# COMPACT_ATOMS: atom_id res chain seq x y z
N LEU A 1 -8.75 2.92 2.73
CA LEU A 1 -9.38 2.17 1.63
C LEU A 1 -10.82 2.60 1.42
N ALA A 2 -11.64 2.70 2.48
CA ALA A 2 -13.03 3.20 2.41
C ALA A 2 -13.20 4.48 1.56
N GLN A 3 -12.33 5.47 1.73
CA GLN A 3 -12.36 6.71 0.96
C GLN A 3 -12.29 6.50 -0.57
N VAL A 4 -11.47 5.55 -1.05
CA VAL A 4 -11.35 5.26 -2.48
C VAL A 4 -12.58 4.49 -2.97
N GLN A 5 -13.11 3.59 -2.14
CA GLN A 5 -14.31 2.81 -2.47
C GLN A 5 -15.51 3.73 -2.66
N GLU A 6 -15.72 4.68 -1.75
CA GLU A 6 -16.80 5.67 -1.83
C GLU A 6 -16.60 6.67 -2.98
N TYR A 7 -15.36 7.13 -3.19
CA TYR A 7 -15.04 8.09 -4.26
C TYR A 7 -15.23 7.52 -5.67
N ALA A 8 -14.87 6.25 -5.87
CA ALA A 8 -14.83 5.64 -7.20
C ALA A 8 -15.95 4.63 -7.45
N ASP A 9 -16.82 4.32 -6.48
CA ASP A 9 -17.84 3.27 -6.54
C ASP A 9 -17.24 1.90 -6.95
N VAL A 10 -16.18 1.50 -6.22
CA VAL A 10 -15.36 0.32 -6.52
C VAL A 10 -15.23 -0.58 -5.29
N GLY A 11 -15.44 -1.88 -5.50
CA GLY A 11 -15.09 -2.92 -4.54
C GLY A 11 -13.58 -3.14 -4.53
N ILE A 12 -12.96 -3.10 -3.36
CA ILE A 12 -11.52 -3.31 -3.19
C ILE A 12 -11.31 -4.46 -2.19
N SER A 13 -10.52 -5.45 -2.59
CA SER A 13 -10.10 -6.56 -1.72
C SER A 13 -8.60 -6.75 -1.79
N VAL A 14 -7.97 -7.08 -0.66
CA VAL A 14 -6.56 -7.47 -0.61
C VAL A 14 -6.49 -8.99 -0.77
N ARG A 15 -5.68 -9.48 -1.71
CA ARG A 15 -5.51 -10.92 -1.97
C ARG A 15 -4.05 -11.28 -2.16
N GLY A 16 -3.74 -12.58 -2.03
CA GLY A 16 -2.38 -13.10 -2.12
C GLY A 16 -1.57 -12.87 -0.83
N SER A 17 -0.31 -13.26 -0.87
CA SER A 17 0.59 -13.24 0.29
C SER A 17 1.79 -12.34 0.04
N TYR A 18 2.33 -11.71 1.08
CA TYR A 18 3.57 -10.95 0.95
C TYR A 18 4.75 -11.91 0.76
N TYR A 19 5.49 -11.74 -0.34
CA TYR A 19 6.77 -12.41 -0.56
C TYR A 19 7.87 -11.35 -0.55
N PRO A 20 8.94 -11.54 0.23
CA PRO A 20 10.14 -10.70 0.17
C PRO A 20 10.67 -10.63 -1.27
N GLY A 21 11.31 -9.52 -1.66
CA GLY A 21 11.63 -9.20 -3.07
C GLY A 21 12.40 -10.25 -3.87
N ASN A 22 13.06 -11.20 -3.20
CA ASN A 22 13.83 -12.27 -3.83
C ASN A 22 13.14 -13.64 -3.82
N LYS A 23 11.91 -13.73 -3.28
CA LYS A 23 11.15 -14.97 -3.22
C LYS A 23 9.99 -14.91 -4.21
N GLU A 24 9.93 -15.90 -5.10
CA GLU A 24 8.79 -16.09 -5.97
C GLU A 24 7.70 -16.93 -5.28
N PRO A 25 6.40 -16.71 -5.58
CA PRO A 25 5.33 -17.57 -5.14
C PRO A 25 5.54 -18.99 -5.65
N LYS A 26 5.08 -19.97 -4.87
CA LYS A 26 4.96 -21.35 -5.36
C LYS A 26 3.87 -21.44 -6.41
N ASP A 27 3.85 -22.54 -7.16
CA ASP A 27 2.87 -22.76 -8.21
C ASP A 27 1.44 -22.71 -7.63
N GLY A 28 0.57 -21.92 -8.25
CA GLY A 28 -0.80 -21.63 -7.78
C GLY A 28 -0.93 -20.49 -6.75
N GLU A 29 0.16 -19.96 -6.19
CA GLU A 29 0.14 -18.81 -5.28
C GLU A 29 0.41 -17.49 -6.03
N ARG A 30 -0.04 -16.36 -5.45
CA ARG A 30 0.18 -15.02 -6.02
C ARG A 30 0.76 -14.06 -4.98
N LYS A 31 1.70 -13.21 -5.43
CA LYS A 31 2.19 -12.07 -4.64
C LYS A 31 1.03 -11.16 -4.25
N LEU A 32 1.11 -10.55 -3.07
CA LEU A 32 0.13 -9.60 -2.53
C LEU A 32 -0.31 -8.57 -3.58
N PHE A 33 -1.62 -8.47 -3.79
CA PHE A 33 -2.21 -7.56 -4.78
C PHE A 33 -3.55 -7.00 -4.29
N LEU A 34 -3.95 -5.90 -4.91
CA LEU A 34 -5.30 -5.36 -4.77
C LEU A 34 -6.17 -5.90 -5.91
N PHE A 35 -7.30 -6.50 -5.56
CA PHE A 35 -8.36 -6.86 -6.47
C PHE A 35 -9.39 -5.73 -6.51
N LEU A 36 -9.67 -5.22 -7.71
CA LEU A 36 -10.62 -4.14 -7.94
C LEU A 36 -11.78 -4.67 -8.79
N GLU A 37 -13.01 -4.40 -8.35
CA GLU A 37 -14.23 -4.74 -9.09
C GLU A 37 -15.17 -3.54 -9.15
N ALA A 38 -15.75 -3.29 -10.31
CA ALA A 38 -16.71 -2.21 -10.52
C ALA A 38 -17.60 -2.52 -11.72
N ARG A 39 -18.69 -1.77 -11.86
CA ARG A 39 -19.61 -1.88 -13.00
C ARG A 39 -19.14 -1.10 -14.25
N SER A 40 -18.04 -0.35 -14.13
CA SER A 40 -17.52 0.50 -15.21
C SER A 40 -15.99 0.53 -15.20
N GLU A 41 -15.37 0.47 -16.39
CA GLU A 41 -13.93 0.64 -16.54
C GLU A 41 -13.44 2.03 -16.11
N LEU A 42 -14.29 3.06 -16.27
CA LEU A 42 -13.94 4.42 -15.85
C LEU A 42 -13.74 4.51 -14.34
N ALA A 43 -14.59 3.82 -13.56
CA ALA A 43 -14.47 3.71 -12.11
C ALA A 43 -13.17 2.99 -11.71
N LEU A 44 -12.83 1.88 -12.39
CA LEU A 44 -11.57 1.18 -12.17
C LEU A 44 -10.35 2.05 -12.46
N ARG A 45 -10.38 2.85 -13.53
CA ARG A 45 -9.28 3.78 -13.88
C ARG A 45 -9.09 4.85 -12.80
N ARG A 46 -10.18 5.49 -12.36
CA ARG A 46 -10.14 6.50 -11.29
C ARG A 46 -9.61 5.92 -9.98
N ALA A 47 -10.07 4.73 -9.58
CA ALA A 47 -9.57 4.06 -8.39
C ALA A 47 -8.08 3.74 -8.50
N ARG A 48 -7.62 3.24 -9.65
CA ARG A 48 -6.19 2.94 -9.89
C ARG A 48 -5.33 4.19 -9.75
N GLU A 49 -5.72 5.30 -10.35
CA GLU A 49 -4.99 6.56 -10.29
C GLU A 49 -4.89 7.08 -8.85
N GLU A 50 -6.00 7.05 -8.12
CA GLU A 50 -6.06 7.53 -6.74
C GLU A 50 -5.25 6.64 -5.78
N ILE A 51 -5.34 5.31 -5.92
CA ILE A 51 -4.51 4.37 -5.15
C ILE A 51 -3.03 4.64 -5.40
N LEU A 52 -2.61 4.82 -6.66
CA LEU A 52 -1.22 5.12 -6.98
C LEU A 52 -0.77 6.46 -6.40
N ARG A 53 -1.63 7.48 -6.39
CA ARG A 53 -1.35 8.77 -5.75
C ARG A 53 -1.13 8.59 -4.25
N ILE A 54 -2.05 7.92 -3.56
CA ILE A 54 -1.96 7.64 -2.12
C ILE A 54 -0.69 6.85 -1.81
N MET A 55 -0.36 5.81 -2.57
CA MET A 55 0.86 5.02 -2.36
C MET A 55 2.14 5.85 -2.52
N LYS A 56 2.19 6.76 -3.50
CA LYS A 56 3.36 7.66 -3.67
C LYS A 56 3.47 8.64 -2.51
N ASP A 57 2.36 9.21 -2.07
CA ASP A 57 2.33 10.18 -0.98
C ASP A 57 2.71 9.52 0.35
N THR A 58 2.23 8.30 0.63
CA THR A 58 2.61 7.56 1.84
C THR A 58 4.10 7.19 1.84
N VAL A 59 4.66 6.76 0.71
CA VAL A 59 6.11 6.50 0.59
C VAL A 59 6.93 7.76 0.85
N ARG A 60 6.52 8.92 0.29
CA ARG A 60 7.18 10.20 0.55
C ARG A 60 7.09 10.59 2.03
N GLN A 61 5.93 10.44 2.64
CA GLN A 61 5.73 10.72 4.06
C GLN A 61 6.59 9.81 4.94
N MET A 62 6.64 8.50 4.66
CA MET A 62 7.48 7.55 5.39
C MET A 62 8.97 7.91 5.28
N ALA A 63 9.45 8.32 4.11
CA ALA A 63 10.84 8.78 3.94
C ALA A 63 11.14 10.02 4.80
N GLN A 64 10.20 10.98 4.85
CA GLN A 64 10.33 12.19 5.68
C GLN A 64 10.28 11.88 7.19
N THR A 65 9.44 10.95 7.62
CA THR A 65 9.34 10.53 9.03
C THR A 65 10.53 9.68 9.46
N GLY A 66 11.02 8.78 8.61
CA GLY A 66 12.22 7.97 8.86
C GLY A 66 13.48 8.83 9.03
N ALA A 67 13.61 9.91 8.25
CA ALA A 67 14.68 10.89 8.40
C ALA A 67 14.63 11.63 9.75
N ARG A 68 13.44 11.83 10.33
CA ARG A 68 13.27 12.45 11.65
C ARG A 68 13.55 11.49 12.81
N SER A 69 13.33 10.18 12.62
CA SER A 69 13.58 9.16 13.66
C SER A 69 15.06 8.82 13.86
N ALA A 70 15.91 9.06 12.86
CA ALA A 70 17.36 8.81 12.97
C ALA A 70 18.08 9.76 13.96
N GLY A 71 17.42 10.85 14.41
CA GLY A 71 17.98 11.82 15.34
C GLY A 71 17.65 11.60 16.82
N MET A 72 16.81 10.60 17.18
CA MET A 72 16.28 10.47 18.55
C MET A 72 16.56 9.11 19.23
N ALA A 73 17.39 8.25 18.64
CA ALA A 73 17.82 7.00 19.24
C ALA A 73 19.19 7.15 19.91
N GLY A 74 19.22 7.64 21.15
CA GLY A 74 20.48 7.67 21.89
C GLY A 74 20.38 8.30 23.27
N ARG A 75 19.94 7.51 24.26
CA ARG A 75 20.44 7.47 25.65
C ARG A 75 19.53 6.57 26.50
N TYR A 76 19.90 5.31 26.66
CA TYR A 76 19.44 4.51 27.80
C TYR A 76 20.43 4.70 28.95
N LYS A 77 19.92 5.10 30.12
CA LYS A 77 20.68 5.24 31.36
C LYS A 77 20.61 3.91 32.10
N VAL A 78 21.74 3.25 32.30
CA VAL A 78 21.85 2.07 33.16
C VAL A 78 22.13 2.58 34.57
N PHE A 79 21.28 2.21 35.53
CA PHE A 79 21.53 2.39 36.96
C PHE A 79 22.26 1.17 37.50
#